data_AF-A0AAW1VJ66-F1
#
_entry.id   AF-A0AAW1VJ66-F1
#
_cell.length_a   1.000
_cell.length_b   1.000
_cell.length_c   1.000
_cell.angle_alpha   90.00
_cell.angle_beta   90.00
_cell.angle_gamma   90.00
#
_symmetry.space_group_name_H-M   'P 1'
#
loop_
_entity.id
_entity.type
_entity.pdbx_description
1 polymer ?
#
loop_
_entity_poly.entity_id
_entity_poly.type
_entity_poly.pdbx_seq_one_letter_code
_entity_poly.pdbx_strand_id
1 'polypeptide(L)' 'MLLSRYDPDELLETKVEKRGDLTYYNYVLETPFALTGSHNLAKATAKGNTVILFVVSANEKQWQANQKTLKAMLDSFEV' A
#
# COMPACT_ATOMS: atom_id res chain seq x y z
N MET A 1 10.14 -6.98 -21.83
CA MET A 1 9.53 -6.90 -20.49
C MET A 1 8.27 -6.04 -20.64
N LEU A 2 7.12 -6.69 -20.78
CA LEU A 2 5.86 -6.06 -21.17
C LEU A 2 5.26 -5.32 -19.96
N LEU A 3 5.31 -3.98 -20.02
CA LEU A 3 4.44 -3.11 -19.24
C LEU A 3 3.01 -3.27 -19.77
N SER A 4 2.17 -4.08 -19.12
CA SER A 4 0.72 -3.91 -19.07
C SER A 4 0.04 -5.18 -18.57
N ARG A 5 -0.28 -5.22 -17.29
CA ARG A 5 -1.60 -5.58 -16.76
C ARG A 5 -1.53 -5.35 -15.27
N TYR A 6 -2.30 -4.38 -14.81
CA TYR A 6 -2.83 -4.43 -13.45
C TYR A 6 -3.58 -5.76 -13.39
N ASP A 7 -3.02 -6.75 -12.70
CA ASP A 7 -3.74 -8.00 -12.48
C ASP A 7 -4.72 -7.70 -11.33
N PRO A 8 -6.04 -7.65 -11.58
CA PRO A 8 -7.00 -7.34 -10.53
C PRO A 8 -6.90 -8.30 -9.35
N ASP A 9 -6.38 -9.51 -9.59
CA ASP A 9 -6.17 -10.54 -8.58
C ASP A 9 -5.04 -10.15 -7.60
N GLU A 10 -4.16 -9.22 -7.98
CA GLU A 10 -3.12 -8.68 -7.10
C GLU A 10 -3.64 -7.58 -6.16
N LEU A 11 -4.80 -6.98 -6.43
CA LEU A 11 -5.41 -5.97 -5.57
C LEU A 11 -6.35 -6.62 -4.56
N LEU A 12 -5.90 -6.70 -3.31
CA LEU A 12 -6.67 -7.33 -2.24
C LEU A 12 -7.69 -6.37 -1.61
N GLU A 13 -7.31 -5.11 -1.43
CA GLU A 13 -8.16 -4.13 -0.76
C GLU A 13 -7.94 -2.72 -1.31
N THR A 14 -9.04 -1.98 -1.42
CA THR A 14 -9.03 -0.52 -1.62
C THR A 14 -9.89 0.14 -0.57
N LYS A 15 -9.36 1.20 0.06
CA LYS A 15 -10.12 1.99 1.04
C LYS A 15 -9.83 3.48 0.88
N VAL A 16 -10.90 4.27 0.76
CA VAL A 16 -10.83 5.73 0.82
C VAL A 16 -11.21 6.18 2.22
N GLU A 17 -10.38 7.00 2.84
CA GLU A 17 -10.68 7.59 4.15
C GLU A 17 -10.36 9.09 4.17
N LYS A 18 -11.16 9.86 4.92
CA LYS A 18 -10.92 11.28 5.13
C LYS A 18 -10.35 11.48 6.54
N ARG A 19 -9.23 12.18 6.66
CA ARG A 19 -8.65 12.60 7.94
C ARG A 19 -8.34 14.09 7.86
N GLY A 20 -9.02 14.88 8.69
CA GLY A 20 -9.05 16.35 8.54
C GLY A 20 -9.54 16.74 7.14
N ASP A 21 -8.78 17.60 6.46
CA ASP A 21 -9.08 18.07 5.11
C ASP A 21 -8.46 17.21 4.00
N LEU A 22 -7.71 16.17 4.38
CA LEU A 22 -7.02 15.30 3.44
C LEU A 22 -7.83 14.03 3.17
N THR A 23 -7.87 13.64 1.90
CA THR A 23 -8.37 12.33 1.48
C THR A 23 -7.19 11.39 1.27
N TYR A 24 -7.29 10.22 1.86
CA TYR A 24 -6.31 9.15 1.76
C TYR A 24 -6.88 7.99 0.95
N TYR A 25 -6.06 7.49 0.03
CA TYR A 25 -6.35 6.33 -0.80
C TYR A 25 -5.42 5.20 -0.36
N ASN A 26 -5.99 4.14 0.18
CA ASN A 26 -5.27 2.99 0.69
C ASN A 26 -5.44 1.80 -0.24
N TYR A 27 -4.34 1.06 -0.40
CA TYR A 27 -4.29 -0.14 -1.23
C TYR A 27 -3.52 -1.24 -0.50
N VAL A 28 -4.03 -2.46 -0.57
CA VAL A 28 -3.31 -3.68 -0.18
C VAL A 28 -3.12 -4.49 -1.45
N LEU A 29 -1.87 -4.79 -1.79
CA LEU A 29 -1.53 -5.59 -2.96
C LEU A 29 -0.75 -6.82 -2.57
N GLU A 30 -1.04 -7.94 -3.23
CA GLU A 30 -0.25 -9.16 -3.19
C GLU A 30 0.20 -9.49 -4.62
N THR A 31 1.51 -9.44 -4.85
CA THR A 31 2.17 -9.59 -6.14
C THR A 31 3.00 -10.88 -6.12
N PRO A 32 2.38 -12.06 -6.29
CA PRO A 32 3.02 -13.34 -6.05
C PRO A 32 4.22 -13.62 -6.97
N PHE A 33 4.29 -12.94 -8.12
CA PHE A 33 5.38 -13.07 -9.09
C PHE A 33 6.48 -12.01 -8.94
N ALA A 34 6.35 -11.07 -7.99
CA ALA A 34 7.39 -10.07 -7.74
C ALA A 34 8.64 -10.73 -7.12
N LEU A 35 9.83 -10.36 -7.63
CA LEU A 35 11.11 -10.87 -7.13
C LEU A 35 11.39 -10.45 -5.68
N THR A 36 10.82 -9.33 -5.25
CA THR A 36 10.93 -8.78 -3.88
C THR A 36 9.65 -8.06 -3.50
N GLY A 37 9.24 -8.15 -2.23
CA GLY A 37 8.09 -7.38 -1.73
C GLY A 37 6.76 -7.87 -2.30
N SER A 38 6.47 -9.16 -2.12
CA SER A 38 5.22 -9.76 -2.59
C SER A 38 3.99 -9.11 -1.93
N HIS A 39 4.11 -8.66 -0.68
CA HIS A 39 3.06 -7.92 0.03
C HIS A 39 3.36 -6.43 0.03
N ASN A 40 2.40 -5.61 -0.42
CA ASN A 40 2.52 -4.16 -0.44
C ASN A 40 1.31 -3.50 0.23
N LEU A 41 1.60 -2.57 1.12
CA LEU A 41 0.64 -1.66 1.74
C LEU A 41 0.96 -0.26 1.24
N ALA A 42 -0.01 0.43 0.64
CA ALA A 42 0.18 1.77 0.13
C ALA A 42 -0.90 2.73 0.64
N LYS A 43 -0.49 3.93 1.04
CA LYS A 43 -1.37 5.04 1.41
C LYS A 43 -0.92 6.29 0.69
N ALA A 44 -1.81 6.88 -0.11
CA ALA A 44 -1.55 8.07 -0.89
C ALA A 44 -2.47 9.22 -0.48
N THR A 45 -1.96 10.45 -0.51
CA THR A 45 -2.75 11.68 -0.34
C THR A 45 -2.15 12.82 -1.16
N ALA A 46 -2.92 13.89 -1.35
CA ALA A 46 -2.47 15.11 -2.00
C ALA A 46 -2.65 16.30 -1.05
N LYS A 47 -1.61 17.12 -0.89
CA LYS A 47 -1.62 18.35 -0.06
C LYS A 47 -1.02 19.49 -0.87
N GLY A 48 -1.87 20.45 -1.26
CA GLY A 48 -1.50 21.48 -2.23
C GLY A 48 -1.12 20.87 -3.58
N ASN A 49 0.08 21.19 -4.08
CA ASN A 49 0.59 20.68 -5.35
C ASN A 49 1.48 19.44 -5.20
N THR A 50 1.51 18.82 -4.01
CA THR A 50 2.34 17.65 -3.72
C THR A 50 1.48 16.41 -3.54
N VAL A 51 1.86 15.32 -4.21
CA VAL A 51 1.33 13.98 -3.95
C VAL A 51 2.33 13.25 -3.05
N ILE A 52 1.84 12.70 -1.96
CA ILE A 52 2.63 11.92 -1.00
C ILE A 52 2.16 10.47 -1.09
N LEU A 53 3.11 9.58 -1.33
CA LEU A 53 2.89 8.14 -1.40
C LEU A 53 3.76 7.46 -0.33
N PHE A 54 3.11 6.82 0.64
CA PHE A 54 3.74 5.96 1.62
C PHE A 54 3.54 4.50 1.21
N VAL A 55 4.63 3.74 1.15
CA VAL A 55 4.61 2.32 0.78
C VAL A 55 5.41 1.50 1.78
N VAL A 56 4.83 0.40 2.22
CA VAL A 56 5.50 -0.65 3.01
C VAL A 56 5.44 -1.94 2.21
N SER A 57 6.61 -2.49 1.90
CA SER A 57 6.74 -3.75 1.16
C SER A 57 7.36 -4.83 2.05
N ALA A 58 6.87 -6.06 1.96
CA ALA A 58 7.37 -7.20 2.71
C ALA A 58 7.38 -8.47 1.85
N ASN A 59 8.41 -9.29 1.99
CA ASN A 59 8.33 -10.67 1.52
C ASN A 59 7.48 -11.53 2.48
N GLU A 60 7.18 -12.77 2.07
CA GLU A 60 6.34 -13.68 2.86
C GLU A 60 6.83 -13.86 4.31
N LYS A 61 8.14 -14.07 4.51
CA LYS A 61 8.71 -14.25 5.85
C LYS A 61 8.53 -13.01 6.73
N GLN A 62 8.74 -11.82 6.17
CA GLN A 62 8.56 -10.55 6.88
C GLN A 62 7.09 -10.28 7.18
N TRP A 63 6.20 -10.59 6.23
CA TRP A 63 4.76 -10.44 6.36
C TRP A 63 4.21 -11.32 7.47
N GLN A 64 4.48 -12.62 7.44
CA GLN A 64 4.04 -13.57 8.47
C GLN A 64 4.49 -13.16 9.88
N ALA A 65 5.72 -12.64 10.01
CA ALA A 65 6.24 -12.21 11.30
C ALA A 65 5.71 -10.85 11.78
N ASN A 66 5.37 -9.92 10.87
CA ASN A 66 5.16 -8.51 11.22
C ASN A 66 3.88 -7.89 10.67
N GLN A 67 2.96 -8.66 10.07
CA GLN A 67 1.77 -8.14 9.37
C GLN A 67 1.03 -7.07 10.17
N LYS A 68 0.77 -7.33 11.47
CA LYS A 68 0.08 -6.39 12.36
C LYS A 68 0.83 -5.06 12.48
N THR A 69 2.14 -5.11 12.66
CA THR A 69 2.99 -3.91 12.76
C THR A 69 3.03 -3.14 11.45
N LEU A 70 3.16 -3.85 10.31
CA LEU A 70 3.18 -3.22 8.98
C LEU A 70 1.85 -2.52 8.67
N LYS A 71 0.72 -3.15 9.00
CA LYS A 71 -0.61 -2.52 8.90
C LYS A 71 -0.74 -1.31 9.83
N ALA A 72 -0.25 -1.40 11.07
CA ALA A 72 -0.26 -0.27 11.99
C ALA A 72 0.58 0.92 11.48
N MET A 73 1.71 0.66 10.82
CA MET A 73 2.50 1.72 10.16
C MET A 73 1.67 2.45 9.09
N LEU A 74 1.01 1.70 8.20
CA LEU A 74 0.10 2.26 7.20
C LEU A 74 -1.03 3.08 7.85
N ASP A 75 -1.67 2.52 8.87
CA ASP A 75 -2.80 3.15 9.55
C ASP A 75 -2.40 4.43 10.27
N SER A 76 -1.20 4.47 10.85
CA SER A 76 -0.68 5.63 11.58
C SER A 76 -0.16 6.77 10.68
N PHE A 77 0.12 6.49 9.41
CA PHE A 77 0.66 7.51 8.50
C PHE A 77 -0.38 8.60 8.20
N GLU A 78 0.04 9.86 8.40
CA GLU A 78 -0.71 11.10 8.18
C GLU A 78 0.25 12.26 7.86
N VAL A 79 -0.19 13.24 7.05
CA VAL A 79 0.61 14.35 6.48
C VAL A 79 0.21 15.74 7.00
#